data_AF-A0A920USL2-F1
#
_entry.id   AF-A0A920USL2-F1
#
_cell.length_a   1.000
_cell.length_b   1.000
_cell.length_c   1.000
_cell.angle_alpha   90.00
_cell.angle_beta   90.00
_cell.angle_gamma   90.00
#
_symmetry.space_group_name_H-M   'P 1'
#
loop_
_entity.id
_entity.type
_entity.pdbx_description
1 polymer ?
#
loop_
_entity_poly.entity_id
_entity_poly.type
_entity_poly.pdbx_seq_one_letter_code
_entity_poly.pdbx_strand_id
1 'polypeptide(L)'
;MRLVTKTRYTGFGTTTVYFIDRESTRNDSRAGVRRTAFHEEMLPKITELREKADRIGTDLEIAVDGGIKVDTASEVINAGATTLISGTGVFDFPDGPKIGIKALRNAGN
;
A
#
# COMPACT_ATOMS: atom_id res chain seq x y z
N MET A 1 3.88 1.61 13.40
CA MET A 1 3.13 1.84 12.15
C MET A 1 2.59 3.24 12.19
N ARG A 2 2.83 4.05 11.16
CA ARG A 2 2.23 5.38 11.08
C ARG A 2 1.04 5.31 10.15
N LEU A 3 -0.16 5.30 10.73
CA LEU A 3 -1.37 5.53 9.97
C LEU A 3 -1.46 7.03 9.70
N VAL A 4 -1.40 7.43 8.44
CA VAL A 4 -1.63 8.82 8.05
C VAL A 4 -2.97 8.89 7.34
N THR A 5 -3.91 9.62 7.94
CA THR A 5 -5.22 9.87 7.33
C THR A 5 -5.15 11.14 6.51
N LYS A 6 -5.58 11.08 5.26
CA LYS A 6 -5.77 12.25 4.42
C LYS A 6 -7.17 12.22 3.84
N THR A 7 -7.99 13.20 4.19
CA THR A 7 -9.33 13.35 3.63
C THR A 7 -9.24 14.13 2.34
N ARG A 8 -9.70 13.54 1.24
CA ARG A 8 -9.87 14.21 -0.04
C ARG A 8 -11.35 14.51 -0.25
N TYR A 9 -11.67 15.78 -0.42
CA TYR A 9 -12.99 16.19 -0.87
C TYR A 9 -13.03 16.13 -2.38
N THR A 10 -13.95 15.34 -2.92
CA THR A 10 -14.25 15.29 -4.35
C THR A 10 -15.60 15.96 -4.60
N GLY A 11 -15.88 16.36 -5.84
CA GLY A 11 -17.17 16.98 -6.20
C GLY A 11 -18.40 16.09 -5.98
N PHE A 12 -18.20 14.80 -5.65
CA PHE A 12 -19.25 13.80 -5.45
C PHE A 12 -19.27 13.22 -4.03
N GLY A 13 -18.44 13.72 -3.10
CA GLY A 13 -18.39 13.24 -1.72
C GLY A 13 -17.02 13.33 -1.07
N THR A 14 -16.94 12.83 0.17
CA THR A 14 -15.70 12.77 0.94
C THR A 14 -15.07 11.40 0.80
N THR A 15 -13.91 11.31 0.16
CA THR A 15 -13.10 10.08 0.12
C THR A 15 -12.02 10.20 1.20
N THR A 16 -11.98 9.25 2.12
CA THR A 16 -10.88 9.19 3.10
C THR A 16 -9.83 8.23 2.60
N VAL A 17 -8.58 8.69 2.54
CA VAL A 17 -7.42 7.87 2.16
C VAL A 17 -6.62 7.59 3.41
N TYR A 18 -6.39 6.31 3.70
CA TYR A 18 -5.42 5.90 4.72
C TYR A 18 -4.13 5.47 4.06
N PHE A 19 -3.03 6.10 4.48
CA PHE A 19 -1.68 5.66 4.13
C PHE A 19 -1.15 4.78 5.25
N ILE A 20 -0.75 3.58 4.86
CA ILE A 20 -0.14 2.60 5.73
C ILE A 20 1.35 2.60 5.41
N ASP A 21 2.15 3.23 6.27
CA ASP A 21 3.61 3.30 6.15
C ASP A 21 4.30 2.68 7.38
N ARG A 22 5.50 2.15 7.14
CA ARG A 22 6.43 1.70 8.17
C ARG A 22 6.88 2.90 9.01
N GLU A 23 6.87 2.76 10.33
CA GLU A 23 7.65 3.69 11.15
C GLU A 23 9.14 3.37 11.00
N SER A 24 9.90 4.34 10.49
CA SER A 24 11.35 4.34 10.63
C SER A 24 11.69 4.37 12.12
N THR A 25 11.98 3.21 12.70
CA THR A 25 12.55 3.14 14.05
C THR A 25 13.88 3.88 14.01
N ARG A 26 14.00 4.97 14.78
CA ARG A 26 15.16 5.89 14.88
C ARG A 26 16.52 5.24 15.17
N ASN A 27 16.62 3.92 15.29
CA ASN A 27 17.85 3.19 15.58
C ASN A 27 18.54 2.56 14.35
N ASP A 28 18.12 2.90 13.12
CA ASP A 28 18.87 2.55 11.91
C ASP A 28 19.79 3.71 11.54
N SER A 29 21.02 3.68 12.06
CA SER A 29 22.10 4.65 11.83
C SER A 29 22.64 4.66 10.38
N ARG A 30 21.81 4.28 9.40
CA ARG A 30 22.08 4.37 7.97
C ARG A 30 20.96 5.13 7.29
N ALA A 31 21.01 6.45 7.40
CA ALA A 31 20.29 7.36 6.51
C ALA A 31 20.85 7.20 5.09
N GLY A 32 20.40 6.16 4.39
CA GLY A 32 20.72 5.84 3.01
C GLY A 32 19.65 4.86 2.54
N VAL A 33 18.69 5.37 1.77
CA VAL A 33 17.52 4.71 1.17
C VAL A 33 17.56 3.18 1.29
N ARG A 34 17.01 2.64 2.39
CA ARG A 34 16.81 1.20 2.51
C ARG A 34 15.72 0.80 1.54
N ARG A 35 16.05 -0.13 0.64
CA ARG A 35 15.08 -0.92 -0.14
C ARG A 35 14.23 -1.70 0.88
N THR A 36 13.05 -1.20 1.20
CA THR A 36 12.18 -1.81 2.22
C THR A 36 11.49 -3.05 1.64
N ALA A 37 11.59 -4.18 2.33
CA ALA A 37 10.78 -5.35 2.04
C ALA A 37 9.36 -5.15 2.61
N PHE A 38 8.37 -5.75 1.97
CA PHE A 38 7.03 -5.85 2.55
C PHE A 38 7.06 -6.72 3.80
N HIS A 39 6.23 -6.40 4.79
CA HIS A 39 6.11 -7.16 6.03
C HIS A 39 4.66 -7.66 6.16
N GLU A 40 4.47 -8.97 6.26
CA GLU A 40 3.15 -9.62 6.35
C GLU A 40 2.32 -9.15 7.57
N GLU A 41 2.98 -8.66 8.63
CA GLU A 41 2.34 -8.06 9.81
C GLU A 41 1.45 -6.82 9.51
N MET A 42 1.53 -6.31 8.28
CA MET A 42 0.69 -5.22 7.80
C MET A 42 -0.68 -5.71 7.31
N LEU A 43 -0.78 -6.96 6.84
CA LEU A 43 -2.02 -7.53 6.28
C LEU A 43 -3.19 -7.45 7.27
N PRO A 44 -3.07 -7.90 8.54
CA PRO A 44 -4.19 -7.84 9.49
C PRO A 44 -4.73 -6.42 9.72
N LYS A 45 -3.87 -5.41 9.59
CA LYS A 45 -4.24 -4.00 9.81
C LYS A 45 -4.95 -3.40 8.62
N ILE A 46 -4.57 -3.79 7.41
CA ILE A 46 -5.29 -3.46 6.18
C ILE A 46 -6.70 -4.05 6.27
N THR A 47 -6.82 -5.32 6.68
CA THR A 47 -8.10 -6.01 6.87
C THR A 47 -8.97 -5.31 7.92
N GLU A 48 -8.42 -4.99 9.09
CA GLU A 48 -9.17 -4.28 10.14
C GLU A 48 -9.70 -2.92 9.66
N LEU A 49 -8.91 -2.17 8.88
CA LEU A 49 -9.34 -0.89 8.31
C LEU A 49 -10.44 -1.07 7.27
N ARG A 50 -10.33 -2.07 6.40
CA ARG A 50 -11.35 -2.41 5.40
C ARG A 50 -12.66 -2.78 6.09
N GLU A 51 -12.63 -3.69 7.06
CA GLU A 51 -13.82 -4.08 7.80
C GLU A 51 -14.48 -2.91 8.55
N LYS A 52 -13.67 -1.99 9.12
CA LYS A 52 -14.19 -0.77 9.74
C LYS A 52 -14.91 0.10 8.72
N ALA A 53 -14.34 0.26 7.52
CA ALA A 53 -14.94 1.04 6.44
C ALA A 53 -16.28 0.45 5.99
N ASP A 54 -16.31 -0.87 5.82
CA ASP A 54 -17.50 -1.61 5.40
C ASP A 54 -18.62 -1.48 6.44
N ARG A 55 -18.29 -1.55 7.75
CA ARG A 55 -19.27 -1.38 8.84
C ARG A 55 -19.89 0.01 8.90
N ILE A 56 -19.13 1.06 8.57
CA ILE A 56 -19.62 2.44 8.57
C ILE A 56 -20.20 2.86 7.21
N GLY A 57 -20.14 2.00 6.19
CA GLY A 57 -20.66 2.25 4.86
C GLY A 57 -19.95 3.39 4.13
N THR A 58 -18.65 3.60 4.39
CA THR A 58 -17.88 4.68 3.75
C THR A 58 -17.05 4.16 2.59
N ASP A 59 -16.94 4.97 1.54
CA ASP A 59 -16.01 4.72 0.45
C ASP A 59 -14.58 5.05 0.92
N LEU A 60 -13.83 4.00 1.27
CA LEU A 60 -12.48 4.11 1.80
C LEU A 60 -11.43 3.62 0.81
N GLU A 61 -10.55 4.54 0.44
CA GLU A 61 -9.33 4.22 -0.28
C GLU A 61 -8.24 3.85 0.74
N ILE A 62 -7.68 2.64 0.61
CA ILE A 62 -6.59 2.18 1.46
C ILE A 62 -5.34 2.08 0.59
N ALA A 63 -4.39 2.98 0.85
CA ALA A 63 -3.12 3.08 0.15
C ALA A 63 -2.01 2.42 0.99
N VAL A 64 -1.29 1.49 0.38
CA VAL A 64 -0.17 0.78 1.02
C VAL A 64 1.14 1.19 0.36
N ASP A 65 2.07 1.71 1.18
CA ASP A 65 3.40 2.13 0.77
C ASP A 65 4.47 1.28 1.47
N GLY A 66 5.51 0.91 0.72
CA GLY A 66 6.64 0.15 1.21
C GLY A 66 6.68 -1.31 0.72
N GLY A 67 7.64 -1.58 -0.16
CA GLY A 67 8.03 -2.95 -0.51
C GLY A 67 7.05 -3.72 -1.40
N ILE A 68 6.05 -3.07 -1.99
CA ILE A 68 5.08 -3.72 -2.89
C ILE A 68 5.76 -4.22 -4.17
N LYS A 69 5.63 -5.52 -4.40
CA LYS A 69 6.11 -6.27 -5.58
C LYS A 69 5.00 -7.18 -6.11
N VAL A 70 5.27 -7.85 -7.23
CA VAL A 70 4.30 -8.74 -7.91
C VAL A 70 3.85 -9.89 -7.01
N ASP A 71 4.77 -10.45 -6.22
CA ASP A 71 4.52 -11.54 -5.27
C ASP A 71 3.67 -11.10 -4.06
N THR A 72 3.82 -9.85 -3.60
CA THR A 72 3.08 -9.34 -2.43
C THR A 72 1.79 -8.62 -2.79
N ALA A 73 1.64 -8.17 -4.04
CA ALA A 73 0.53 -7.32 -4.46
C ALA A 73 -0.83 -7.99 -4.24
N SER A 74 -0.95 -9.28 -4.57
CA SER A 74 -2.19 -10.04 -4.41
C SER A 74 -2.62 -10.13 -2.94
N GLU A 75 -1.69 -10.38 -2.02
CA GLU A 75 -2.00 -10.46 -0.58
C GLU A 75 -2.50 -9.12 -0.03
N VAL A 76 -1.84 -8.04 -0.42
CA VAL A 76 -2.17 -6.68 0.02
C VAL A 76 -3.54 -6.24 -0.50
N ILE A 77 -3.85 -6.58 -1.76
CA ILE A 77 -5.17 -6.34 -2.36
C ILE A 77 -6.24 -7.17 -1.66
N ASN A 78 -5.98 -8.47 -1.44
CA ASN A 78 -6.90 -9.37 -0.74
C ASN A 78 -7.18 -8.93 0.70
N ALA A 79 -6.20 -8.31 1.36
CA ALA A 79 -6.38 -7.74 2.68
C ALA A 79 -7.30 -6.50 2.68
N GLY A 80 -7.57 -5.89 1.51
CA GLY A 80 -8.50 -4.78 1.35
C GLY A 80 -7.85 -3.48 0.86
N ALA A 81 -6.58 -3.48 0.46
CA ALA A 81 -5.96 -2.32 -0.17
C ALA A 81 -6.55 -2.06 -1.55
N THR A 82 -6.79 -0.78 -1.86
CA THR A 82 -7.29 -0.35 -3.18
C THR A 82 -6.22 0.35 -3.99
N THR A 83 -5.18 0.85 -3.32
CA THR A 83 -4.10 1.62 -3.94
C THR A 83 -2.76 1.06 -3.49
N LEU A 84 -1.92 0.71 -4.47
CA LEU A 84 -0.58 0.19 -4.24
C LEU A 84 0.47 1.22 -4.65
N ILE A 85 1.40 1.53 -3.74
CA ILE A 85 2.54 2.41 -4.03
C ILE A 85 3.78 1.52 -4.17
N SER A 86 4.27 1.39 -5.40
CA SER A 86 5.43 0.54 -5.73
C SER A 86 6.49 1.35 -6.46
N GLY A 87 7.63 1.57 -5.79
CA GLY A 87 8.82 2.17 -6.36
C GLY A 87 9.73 1.11 -7.00
N THR A 88 10.52 0.41 -6.18
CA THR A 88 11.49 -0.60 -6.65
C THR A 88 10.82 -1.79 -7.33
N GLY A 89 9.60 -2.17 -6.92
CA GLY A 89 8.84 -3.23 -7.62
C GLY A 89 8.50 -2.89 -9.08
N VAL A 90 8.51 -1.60 -9.44
CA VAL A 90 8.37 -1.13 -10.82
C VAL A 90 9.74 -0.86 -11.45
N PHE A 91 10.56 -0.01 -10.82
CA PHE A 91 11.78 0.51 -11.45
C PHE A 91 12.96 -0.48 -11.47
N ASP A 92 13.02 -1.41 -10.50
CA ASP A 92 14.04 -2.46 -10.46
C ASP A 92 13.53 -3.77 -11.09
N PHE A 93 12.37 -3.75 -11.78
CA PHE A 93 11.81 -4.93 -12.42
C PHE A 93 12.72 -5.40 -13.58
N PRO A 94 13.06 -6.71 -13.69
CA PRO A 94 14.08 -7.20 -14.64
C PRO A 94 13.81 -6.81 -16.10
N ASP A 95 12.55 -6.87 -16.53
CA ASP A 95 12.13 -6.57 -17.90
C ASP A 95 11.73 -5.09 -18.10
N GLY A 96 12.09 -4.26 -17.13
CA GLY A 96 11.87 -2.82 -17.13
C GLY A 96 10.49 -2.37 -16.61
N PRO A 97 10.32 -1.05 -16.40
CA PRO A 97 9.18 -0.48 -15.67
C PRO A 97 7.81 -0.77 -16.30
N LYS A 98 7.74 -0.80 -17.64
CA LYS A 98 6.49 -1.06 -18.37
C LYS A 98 5.97 -2.46 -18.10
N ILE A 99 6.86 -3.45 -18.08
CA ILE A 99 6.51 -4.84 -17.78
C ILE A 99 6.18 -4.99 -16.29
N GLY A 100 6.96 -4.37 -15.40
CA GLY A 100 6.67 -4.35 -13.96
C GLY A 100 5.29 -3.81 -13.62
N ILE A 101 4.89 -2.67 -14.22
CA ILE A 101 3.53 -2.12 -14.06
C ILE A 101 2.46 -3.11 -14.54
N LYS A 102 2.67 -3.77 -15.68
CA LYS A 102 1.73 -4.77 -16.21
C LYS A 102 1.63 -5.97 -15.27
N ALA A 103 2.75 -6.46 -14.76
CA ALA A 103 2.80 -7.58 -13.83
C ALA A 103 2.09 -7.25 -12.51
N LEU A 104 2.32 -6.07 -11.94
CA LEU A 104 1.61 -5.59 -10.74
C LEU A 104 0.10 -5.45 -10.96
N ARG A 105 -0.33 -4.93 -12.12
CA ARG A 105 -1.76 -4.86 -12.46
C ARG A 105 -2.40 -6.25 -12.59
N ASN A 106 -1.67 -7.21 -13.14
CA ASN A 106 -2.17 -8.58 -13.29
C ASN A 106 -2.23 -9.33 -11.95
N ALA A 107 -1.36 -9.00 -10.99
CA ALA A 107 -1.40 -9.61 -9.66
C ALA A 107 -2.67 -9.23 -8.87
N GLY A 108 -3.37 -8.17 -9.26
CA GLY A 108 -4.58 -7.69 -8.61
C GLY A 108 -5.90 -8.09 -9.26
N ASN A 109 -5.88 -8.87 -10.34
CA ASN A 109 -7.07 -9.30 -11.09
C ASN A 109 -7.33 -10.80 -10.95
#